data_AF-A0A6I7QVI9-F1
#
_entry.id   AF-A0A6I7QVI9-F1
#
_cell.length_a   1.000
_cell.length_b   1.000
_cell.length_c   1.000
_cell.angle_alpha   90.00
_cell.angle_beta   90.00
_cell.angle_gamma   90.00
#
_symmetry.space_group_name_H-M   'P 1'
#
loop_
_entity.id
_entity.type
_entity.pdbx_description
1 polymer ?
#
loop_
_entity_poly.entity_id
_entity_poly.type
_entity_poly.pdbx_seq_one_letter_code
_entity_poly.pdbx_strand_id
1 'polypeptide(L)' 'MKSIHVRDIDPFVLKRLQTLARLHHRSVQGEISAILAEAARRVPEDRDRNQLDLVTVETGATGTFRREEIYDDAR' A
#
# COMPACT_ATOMS: atom_id res chain seq x y z
N MET A 1 -24.04 5.26 6.74
CA MET A 1 -23.52 5.41 5.36
C MET A 1 -22.27 6.28 5.43
N LYS A 2 -21.15 5.89 4.81
CA LYS A 2 -19.94 6.74 4.77
C LYS A 2 -20.13 7.82 3.71
N SER A 3 -19.81 9.07 4.03
CA SER A 3 -19.99 10.22 3.13
C SER A 3 -18.74 11.08 3.09
N ILE A 4 -18.41 11.61 1.91
CA ILE A 4 -17.32 12.57 1.70
C ILE A 4 -17.95 13.89 1.27
N HIS A 5 -17.56 14.97 1.92
CA HIS A 5 -17.92 16.33 1.54
C HIS A 5 -16.70 17.03 0.96
N VAL A 6 -16.80 17.46 -0.29
CA VAL A 6 -15.72 18.18 -0.99
C VAL A 6 -16.15 19.64 -1.13
N ARG A 7 -15.38 20.56 -0.55
CA ARG A 7 -15.59 22.00 -0.62
C ARG A 7 -14.74 22.62 -1.72
N ASP A 8 -15.13 23.84 -2.11
CA ASP A 8 -14.34 24.70 -3.00
C ASP A 8 -13.96 24.05 -4.34
N ILE A 9 -14.89 23.27 -4.90
CA ILE A 9 -14.72 22.69 -6.24
C ILE A 9 -14.82 23.83 -7.26
N ASP A 10 -13.81 23.93 -8.12
CA ASP A 10 -13.85 24.83 -9.27
C ASP A 10 -15.15 24.61 -10.08
N PRO A 11 -15.98 25.66 -10.29
CA PRO A 11 -17.21 25.54 -11.07
C PRO A 11 -17.02 24.93 -12.46
N PHE A 12 -15.86 25.15 -13.09
CA PHE A 12 -15.52 24.55 -14.37
C PHE A 12 -15.39 23.02 -14.26
N VAL A 13 -14.74 22.53 -13.20
CA VAL A 13 -14.59 21.10 -12.93
C VAL A 13 -15.96 20.48 -12.64
N LEU A 14 -16.79 21.14 -11.83
CA LEU A 14 -18.14 20.66 -11.52
C LEU A 14 -18.99 20.50 -12.78
N LYS A 15 -18.94 21.49 -13.70
CA LYS A 15 -19.67 21.43 -14.98
C LYS A 15 -19.22 20.24 -15.83
N ARG A 16 -17.92 19.97 -15.90
CA ARG A 16 -17.39 18.82 -16.66
C ARG A 16 -17.81 17.48 -16.05
N LEU A 17 -17.81 17.38 -14.72
CA LEU A 17 -18.31 16.18 -14.02
C LEU A 17 -19.81 15.96 -14.28
N GLN A 18 -20.62 17.02 -14.31
CA GLN A 18 -22.04 16.93 -14.68
C GLN A 18 -22.23 16.46 -16.11
N THR A 19 -21.46 16.99 -17.07
CA THR A 19 -21.50 16.53 -18.46
C THR A 19 -21.11 15.06 -18.57
N LEU A 20 -20.07 14.63 -17.87
CA LEU A 20 -19.61 13.25 -17.87
C LEU A 20 -20.67 12.30 -17.28
N ALA A 21 -21.27 12.68 -16.16
CA ALA A 21 -22.36 11.93 -15.54
C ALA A 21 -23.54 11.72 -16.50
N ARG A 22 -23.92 12.77 -17.25
CA ARG A 22 -24.97 12.69 -18.28
C ARG A 22 -24.60 11.74 -19.41
N LEU A 23 -23.36 11.79 -19.88
CA LEU A 23 -22.86 10.90 -20.93
C LEU A 23 -22.87 9.43 -20.50
N HIS A 24 -22.55 9.16 -19.23
CA HIS A 24 -22.57 7.82 -18.65
C HIS A 24 -23.95 7.39 -18.11
N HIS A 25 -25.00 8.19 -18.36
CA HIS A 25 -26.37 7.92 -17.92
C HIS A 25 -26.49 7.66 -16.40
N ARG A 26 -25.74 8.39 -15.58
CA ARG A 26 -25.76 8.28 -14.11
C ARG A 26 -25.83 9.64 -13.41
N SER A 27 -26.11 9.61 -12.11
CA SER A 27 -26.07 10.82 -11.29
C SER A 27 -24.63 11.31 -11.09
N VAL A 28 -24.47 12.60 -10.77
CA VAL A 28 -23.14 13.18 -10.47
C VAL A 28 -22.47 12.48 -9.29
N GLN A 29 -23.25 12.10 -8.27
CA GLN A 29 -22.73 11.33 -7.14
C GLN A 29 -22.27 9.93 -7.58
N GLY A 30 -23.03 9.28 -8.47
CA GLY A 30 -22.65 7.99 -9.05
C GLY A 30 -21.38 8.08 -9.91
N GLU A 31 -21.25 9.15 -10.67
CA GLU A 31 -20.05 9.47 -11.46
C GLU A 31 -18.81 9.61 -10.57
N ILE A 32 -18.89 10.43 -9.53
CA ILE A 32 -17.79 10.62 -8.59
C ILE A 32 -17.46 9.29 -7.90
N SER A 33 -18.47 8.53 -7.48
CA SER A 33 -18.26 7.24 -6.82
C SER A 33 -17.50 6.25 -7.70
N ALA A 34 -17.84 6.19 -8.99
CA ALA A 34 -17.17 5.31 -9.93
C ALA A 34 -15.74 5.77 -10.26
N ILE A 35 -15.51 7.07 -10.42
CA ILE A 35 -14.17 7.64 -10.61
C ILE A 35 -13.29 7.30 -9.40
N LEU A 36 -13.80 7.49 -8.18
CA LEU A 36 -13.06 7.15 -6.96
C LEU A 36 -12.79 5.65 -6.86
N ALA A 37 -13.75 4.81 -7.20
CA ALA A 37 -13.56 3.36 -7.22
C ALA A 37 -12.50 2.93 -8.25
N GLU A 38 -12.46 3.56 -9.42
CA GLU A 38 -11.43 3.30 -10.42
C GLU A 38 -10.05 3.78 -9.97
N ALA A 39 -9.96 4.98 -9.38
CA ALA A 39 -8.72 5.49 -8.83
C ALA A 39 -8.18 4.58 -7.72
N ALA A 40 -9.05 4.08 -6.85
CA ALA A 40 -8.68 3.17 -5.76
C ALA A 40 -8.06 1.86 -6.27
N ARG A 41 -8.53 1.32 -7.41
CA ARG A 41 -7.94 0.12 -8.03
C ARG A 41 -6.51 0.30 -8.52
N ARG A 42 -6.05 1.54 -8.69
CA ARG A 42 -4.68 1.85 -9.14
C ARG A 42 -3.68 1.89 -7.99
N VAL A 43 -4.16 1.92 -6.76
CA VAL A 43 -3.31 1.80 -5.57
C VAL A 43 -2.77 0.37 -5.56
N PRO A 44 -1.44 0.15 -5.56
CA PRO A 44 -0.88 -1.18 -5.37
C PRO A 44 -1.47 -1.78 -4.09
N GLU A 45 -1.88 -3.04 -4.14
CA GLU A 45 -2.21 -3.75 -2.91
C GLU A 45 -0.97 -3.68 -2.01
N ASP A 46 -1.08 -2.98 -0.88
CA ASP A 46 -0.12 -3.12 0.21
C ASP A 46 -0.20 -4.59 0.61
N ARG A 47 0.63 -5.45 0.00
CA ARG A 47 0.87 -6.80 0.49
C ARG A 47 1.38 -6.63 1.91
N ASP A 48 0.49 -6.89 2.86
CA ASP A 48 0.74 -7.00 4.28
C ASP A 48 1.75 -5.99 4.85
N ARG A 49 1.28 -4.75 5.09
CA ARG A 49 2.01 -3.83 6.00
C ARG A 49 2.12 -4.32 7.45
N ASN A 50 1.69 -5.55 7.77
CA ASN A 50 1.66 -6.06 9.14
C ASN A 50 2.12 -7.51 9.33
N GLN A 51 2.82 -8.13 8.37
CA GLN A 51 3.45 -9.43 8.65
C GLN A 51 4.86 -9.53 8.07
N LEU A 52 5.82 -8.96 8.80
CA LEU A 52 7.21 -9.40 8.68
C LEU A 52 7.26 -10.83 9.25
N ASP A 53 7.43 -11.83 8.39
CA ASP A 53 7.69 -13.20 8.83
C ASP A 53 9.17 -13.33 9.20
N LEU A 54 9.48 -13.19 10.49
CA LEU A 54 10.83 -13.22 11.00
C LEU A 54 11.26 -14.68 11.21
N VAL A 55 11.84 -15.29 10.18
CA VAL A 55 12.38 -16.65 10.26
C VAL A 55 13.64 -16.64 11.12
N THR A 56 13.52 -17.05 12.38
CA THR A 56 14.67 -17.24 13.27
C THR A 56 15.19 -18.66 13.07
N VAL A 57 16.43 -18.79 12.60
CA VAL A 57 17.14 -20.08 12.53
C VAL A 57 18.04 -20.22 13.75
N GLU A 58 17.95 -21.37 14.42
CA GLU A 58 18.87 -21.69 15.52
C GLU A 58 20.24 -22.06 14.96
N THR A 59 21.22 -21.18 15.16
CA THR A 59 22.63 -21.54 14.99
C THR A 59 23.20 -21.97 16.34
N GLY A 60 22.94 -23.21 16.75
CA GLY A 60 23.73 -23.86 17.81
C GLY A 60 25.00 -24.46 17.17
N ALA A 61 26.22 -24.21 17.63
CA ALA A 61 26.65 -24.23 19.02
C ALA A 61 27.43 -22.99 19.46
N THR A 62 27.31 -22.63 20.73
CA THR A 62 28.23 -21.71 21.42
C THR A 62 29.55 -22.42 21.68
N GLY A 63 30.46 -22.35 20.72
CA GLY A 63 31.88 -22.66 20.91
C GLY A 63 32.68 -21.41 21.23
N THR A 64 33.77 -21.56 21.99
CA THR A 64 34.79 -20.52 22.08
C THR A 64 35.56 -20.50 20.77
N PHE A 65 35.25 -19.61 19.84
CA PHE A 65 36.05 -19.46 18.61
C PHE A 65 37.38 -18.77 18.91
N ARG A 66 38.25 -19.42 19.69
CA ARG A 66 39.59 -18.95 19.98
C ARG A 66 40.49 -19.28 18.81
N ARG A 67 41.39 -18.36 18.48
CA ARG A 67 42.30 -18.51 17.34
C ARG A 67 43.15 -19.77 17.49
N GLU A 68 43.59 -20.06 18.71
CA GLU A 68 44.37 -21.26 19.04
C GLU A 68 43.62 -22.58 18.78
N GLU A 69 42.29 -22.56 18.75
CA GLU A 69 41.45 -23.74 18.44
C GLU A 69 41.20 -23.91 16.94
N ILE A 70 41.42 -22.83 16.16
CA ILE A 70 41.13 -22.77 14.71
C ILE A 70 42.41 -22.89 13.88
N TYR A 71 43.55 -22.44 14.41
CA TYR A 71 44.85 -22.45 13.74
C TYR A 71 45.89 -23.19 14.59
N ASP A 72 46.44 -24.28 14.06
CA ASP A 72 47.50 -25.09 14.69
C ASP A 72 48.90 -24.51 14.40
N ASP A 73 49.02 -23.17 14.44
CA ASP A 73 50.21 -22.41 14.04
C ASP A 73 51.04 -21.88 15.22
N ALA A 74 50.66 -22.21 16.46
CA ALA A 74 51.36 -21.79 17.68
C ALA A 74 52.33 -22.86 18.23
N ARG A 75 53.08 -23.53 17.36
CA ARG A 75 54.16 -24.44 17.79
C ARG A 75 55.47 -24.22 17.05
#